data_AF-A0A5J6SI92-F1
#
_entry.id   AF-A0A5J6SI92-F1
#
_cell.length_a   1.000
_cell.length_b   1.000
_cell.length_c   1.000
_cell.angle_alpha   90.00
_cell.angle_beta   90.00
_cell.angle_gamma   90.00
#
_symmetry.space_group_name_H-M   'P 1'
#
loop_
_entity.id
_entity.type
_entity.pdbx_description
1 polymer ?
#
loop_
_entity_poly.entity_id
_entity_poly.type
_entity_poly.pdbx_seq_one_letter_code
_entity_poly.pdbx_strand_id
1 'polypeptide(L)'
;NNVKNPGNDTFAGLARSNLHSLDISNGYIFSLNSLIFRSLGNLELLNLFKNKINQIQRQAFFGLGNLKTLNLSSNLLGELYDYTFEGLHSVTCIDLQQNHIGAIGEKSFSNLVSLKTIDLRDNAIKKLPLFPHLTSAFLGDNKLMSVVDTAIAATYLELERNWLANLGDLYILFQIPDVQYIFLKQNRFSYCVKSHNVIENNQLIYMDLGENMLQLVWERHLCLDVFRALSKLQVLHLNNNYLSALPQEIFRGLTSLKRLNLASNLLSHLSPGLFPGSLTNLNLSGNQLFSPEPEVFMTLSILDITHNKYFCDCT
;
A
#
# COMPACT_ATOMS: atom_id res chain seq x y z
N ASN A 1 37.86 -6.62 10.25
CA ASN A 1 36.51 -7.17 10.55
C ASN A 1 36.06 -8.14 9.46
N ASN A 2 36.78 -9.26 9.28
CA ASN A 2 36.43 -10.32 8.32
C ASN A 2 35.56 -11.38 9.01
N VAL A 3 34.29 -11.06 9.28
CA VAL A 3 33.35 -12.10 9.72
C VAL A 3 33.06 -12.99 8.52
N LYS A 4 33.41 -14.27 8.61
CA LYS A 4 33.18 -15.24 7.54
C LYS A 4 31.67 -15.52 7.44
N ASN A 5 31.13 -15.47 6.22
CA ASN A 5 29.73 -15.88 5.99
C ASN A 5 29.54 -17.33 6.46
N PRO A 6 28.37 -17.69 6.99
CA PRO A 6 28.09 -19.08 7.33
C PRO A 6 28.20 -19.95 6.06
N GLY A 7 28.97 -21.04 6.14
CA GLY A 7 29.05 -22.05 5.10
C GLY A 7 27.91 -23.07 5.17
N ASN A 8 27.83 -23.95 4.18
CA ASN A 8 26.75 -24.94 4.03
C ASN A 8 26.66 -25.93 5.21
N ASP A 9 27.76 -26.14 5.94
CA ASP A 9 27.80 -27.05 7.08
C ASP A 9 27.64 -26.34 8.44
N THR A 10 27.51 -25.00 8.46
CA THR A 10 27.44 -24.22 9.71
C THR A 10 26.30 -24.67 10.61
N PHE A 11 25.15 -24.97 10.01
CA PHE A 11 23.94 -25.39 10.74
C PHE A 11 23.69 -26.91 10.66
N ALA A 12 24.60 -27.69 10.05
CA ALA A 12 24.40 -29.13 9.88
C ALA A 12 24.33 -29.87 11.23
N GLY A 13 25.08 -29.40 12.25
CA GLY A 13 25.04 -29.96 13.60
C GLY A 13 23.68 -29.79 14.31
N LEU A 14 22.84 -28.85 13.84
CA LEU A 14 21.49 -28.61 14.37
C LEU A 14 20.43 -29.53 13.75
N ALA A 15 20.80 -30.44 12.84
CA ALA A 15 19.86 -31.34 12.17
C ALA A 15 19.04 -32.23 13.13
N ARG A 16 19.58 -32.51 14.33
CA ARG A 16 18.90 -33.30 15.38
C ARG A 16 18.15 -32.43 16.39
N SER A 17 18.24 -31.11 16.26
CA SER A 17 17.57 -30.15 17.13
C SER A 17 16.13 -29.95 16.66
N ASN A 18 15.20 -29.82 17.61
CA ASN A 18 13.80 -29.49 17.31
C ASN A 18 13.60 -27.97 17.21
N LEU A 19 14.44 -27.30 16.42
CA LEU A 19 14.49 -25.84 16.33
C LEU A 19 13.34 -25.31 15.47
N HIS A 20 12.48 -24.47 16.06
CA HIS A 20 11.36 -23.83 15.38
C HIS A 20 11.62 -22.36 15.04
N SER A 21 12.57 -21.72 15.73
CA SER A 21 12.93 -20.31 15.52
C SER A 21 14.44 -20.15 15.52
N LEU A 22 14.96 -19.44 14.52
CA LEU A 22 16.38 -19.12 14.39
C LEU A 22 16.52 -17.63 14.15
N ASP A 23 17.18 -16.96 15.10
CA ASP A 23 17.55 -15.56 14.98
C ASP A 23 19.07 -15.43 14.79
N ILE A 24 19.44 -14.89 13.64
CA ILE A 24 20.82 -14.55 13.25
C ILE A 24 20.86 -13.11 12.73
N SER A 25 20.05 -12.24 13.32
CA SER A 25 20.00 -10.80 13.04
C SER A 25 21.27 -10.09 13.52
N ASN A 26 21.56 -8.92 12.95
CA ASN A 26 22.73 -8.09 13.34
C ASN A 26 24.10 -8.79 13.22
N GLY A 27 24.20 -9.83 12.39
CA GLY A 27 25.37 -10.71 12.28
C GLY A 27 26.37 -10.34 11.17
N TYR A 28 26.18 -9.22 10.47
CA TYR A 28 26.99 -8.78 9.32
C TYR A 28 27.07 -9.81 8.17
N ILE A 29 26.09 -10.72 8.06
CA ILE A 29 26.04 -11.73 7.00
C ILE A 29 25.92 -11.03 5.65
N PHE A 30 26.83 -11.33 4.72
CA PHE A 30 26.87 -10.71 3.40
C PHE A 30 26.20 -11.56 2.30
N SER A 31 26.35 -12.89 2.37
CA SER A 31 25.77 -13.81 1.39
C SER A 31 25.12 -15.02 2.05
N LEU A 32 23.98 -15.45 1.51
CA LEU A 32 23.36 -16.73 1.84
C LEU A 32 23.76 -17.74 0.77
N ASN A 33 24.57 -18.72 1.19
CA ASN A 33 25.06 -19.76 0.31
C ASN A 33 23.99 -20.82 0.04
N SER A 34 24.13 -21.53 -1.08
CA SER A 34 23.22 -22.61 -1.45
C SER A 34 23.12 -23.66 -0.34
N LEU A 35 21.91 -24.13 -0.02
CA LEU A 35 21.64 -25.19 0.95
C LEU A 35 22.07 -24.89 2.41
N ILE A 36 22.38 -23.65 2.75
CA ILE A 36 22.83 -23.23 4.09
C ILE A 36 21.87 -23.67 5.22
N PHE A 37 20.56 -23.70 4.95
CA PHE A 37 19.54 -24.08 5.93
C PHE A 37 18.94 -25.48 5.72
N ARG A 38 19.54 -26.33 4.88
CA ARG A 38 18.96 -27.62 4.44
C ARG A 38 18.55 -28.56 5.58
N SER A 39 19.22 -28.46 6.72
CA SER A 39 19.03 -29.34 7.88
C SER A 39 17.95 -28.84 8.85
N LEU A 40 17.41 -27.64 8.65
CA LEU A 40 16.48 -26.98 9.59
C LEU A 40 15.02 -27.18 9.17
N GLY A 41 14.62 -28.43 8.92
CA GLY A 41 13.30 -28.75 8.36
C GLY A 41 12.10 -28.38 9.25
N ASN A 42 12.28 -28.28 10.57
CA ASN A 42 11.21 -27.91 11.52
C ASN A 42 11.12 -26.39 11.75
N LEU A 43 11.96 -25.60 11.09
CA LEU A 43 12.03 -24.17 11.33
C LEU A 43 10.76 -23.49 10.80
N GLU A 44 10.10 -22.73 11.67
CA GLU A 44 8.91 -21.95 11.34
C GLU A 44 9.22 -20.45 11.21
N LEU A 45 10.25 -19.96 11.93
CA LEU A 45 10.67 -18.56 11.90
C LEU A 45 12.18 -18.46 11.63
N LEU A 46 12.54 -17.69 10.61
CA LEU A 46 13.92 -17.32 10.31
C LEU A 46 14.07 -15.79 10.32
N ASN A 47 14.86 -15.29 11.27
CA ASN A 47 15.17 -13.86 11.39
C ASN A 47 16.59 -13.56 10.93
N LEU A 48 16.70 -12.84 9.81
CA LEU A 48 17.94 -12.34 9.21
C LEU A 48 17.99 -10.81 9.20
N PHE A 49 17.16 -10.16 10.03
CA PHE A 49 17.06 -8.72 10.16
C PHE A 49 18.43 -8.04 10.34
N LYS A 50 18.62 -6.87 9.72
CA LYS A 50 19.76 -5.99 9.97
C LYS A 50 21.11 -6.67 9.77
N ASN A 51 21.24 -7.45 8.71
CA ASN A 51 22.51 -7.99 8.24
C ASN A 51 23.07 -7.10 7.11
N LYS A 52 23.94 -7.65 6.27
CA LYS A 52 24.51 -6.99 5.09
C LYS A 52 24.24 -7.82 3.83
N ILE A 53 23.14 -8.57 3.83
CA ILE A 53 22.86 -9.57 2.80
C ILE A 53 22.63 -8.82 1.49
N ASN A 54 23.50 -9.06 0.53
CA ASN A 54 23.40 -8.53 -0.82
C ASN A 54 23.22 -9.65 -1.85
N GLN A 55 23.54 -10.90 -1.49
CA GLN A 55 23.49 -12.05 -2.38
C GLN A 55 22.75 -13.22 -1.74
N ILE A 56 21.75 -13.76 -2.45
CA ILE A 56 21.05 -15.00 -2.11
C ILE A 56 21.29 -15.98 -3.26
N GLN A 57 22.06 -17.03 -3.01
CA GLN A 57 22.32 -18.05 -4.02
C GLN A 57 21.08 -18.92 -4.27
N ARG A 58 21.03 -19.55 -5.45
CA ARG A 58 20.00 -20.55 -5.77
C ARG A 58 19.94 -21.63 -4.68
N GLN A 59 18.72 -21.98 -4.27
CA GLN A 59 18.44 -22.97 -3.21
C GLN A 59 18.98 -22.59 -1.82
N ALA A 60 19.28 -21.32 -1.53
CA ALA A 60 19.70 -20.90 -0.19
C ALA A 60 18.68 -21.28 0.91
N PHE A 61 17.38 -21.17 0.61
CA PHE A 61 16.30 -21.54 1.55
C PHE A 61 15.76 -22.97 1.38
N PHE A 62 16.40 -23.79 0.53
CA PHE A 62 15.95 -25.16 0.33
C PHE A 62 16.07 -25.96 1.63
N GLY A 63 15.06 -26.77 1.93
CA GLY A 63 14.91 -27.50 3.19
C GLY A 63 14.02 -26.81 4.22
N LEU A 64 13.72 -25.52 4.05
CA LEU A 64 12.83 -24.74 4.93
C LEU A 64 11.34 -24.91 4.56
N GLY A 65 10.90 -26.16 4.38
CA GLY A 65 9.55 -26.47 3.91
C GLY A 65 8.42 -26.05 4.87
N ASN A 66 8.70 -25.98 6.17
CA ASN A 66 7.73 -25.59 7.21
C ASN A 66 7.81 -24.10 7.62
N LEU A 67 8.66 -23.32 6.95
CA LEU A 67 8.88 -21.92 7.33
C LEU A 67 7.61 -21.12 7.12
N LYS A 68 7.15 -20.42 8.15
CA LYS A 68 5.96 -19.55 8.14
C LYS A 68 6.34 -18.08 8.01
N THR A 69 7.44 -17.67 8.62
CA THR A 69 7.88 -16.27 8.68
C THR A 69 9.35 -16.14 8.32
N LEU A 70 9.63 -15.30 7.33
CA LEU A 70 10.98 -14.94 6.92
C LEU A 70 11.17 -13.42 7.06
N ASN A 71 12.10 -13.00 7.92
CA ASN A 71 12.49 -11.61 8.03
C ASN A 71 13.87 -11.40 7.38
N LEU A 72 13.89 -10.62 6.30
CA LEU A 72 15.06 -10.16 5.56
C LEU A 72 15.17 -8.62 5.57
N SER A 73 14.45 -7.91 6.44
CA SER A 73 14.44 -6.45 6.45
C SER A 73 15.76 -5.85 6.94
N SER A 74 16.01 -4.59 6.55
CA SER A 74 17.27 -3.88 6.82
C SER A 74 18.51 -4.61 6.29
N ASN A 75 18.44 -5.14 5.06
CA ASN A 75 19.58 -5.73 4.36
C ASN A 75 19.98 -4.86 3.16
N LEU A 76 20.80 -5.40 2.25
CA LEU A 76 21.33 -4.67 1.09
C LEU A 76 20.91 -5.32 -0.23
N LEU A 77 19.75 -5.99 -0.26
CA LEU A 77 19.25 -6.69 -1.45
C LEU A 77 18.90 -5.66 -2.53
N GLY A 78 19.48 -5.81 -3.73
CA GLY A 78 19.20 -4.94 -4.88
C GLY A 78 18.24 -5.54 -5.90
N GLU A 79 18.26 -6.88 -6.01
CA GLU A 79 17.50 -7.63 -7.01
C GLU A 79 16.92 -8.89 -6.36
N LEU A 80 15.71 -9.26 -6.79
CA LEU A 80 15.12 -10.57 -6.51
C LEU A 80 15.01 -11.33 -7.83
N TYR A 81 15.49 -12.56 -7.84
CA TYR A 81 15.40 -13.45 -8.99
C TYR A 81 14.27 -14.47 -8.79
N ASP A 82 13.81 -15.08 -9.88
CA ASP A 82 12.74 -16.10 -9.86
C ASP A 82 13.04 -17.27 -8.91
N TYR A 83 14.32 -17.54 -8.65
CA TYR A 83 14.76 -18.62 -7.77
C TYR A 83 14.95 -18.21 -6.30
N THR A 84 14.85 -16.91 -5.97
CA THR A 84 15.27 -16.38 -4.66
C THR A 84 14.55 -17.05 -3.49
N PHE A 85 13.26 -17.36 -3.65
CA PHE A 85 12.43 -17.99 -2.61
C PHE A 85 12.07 -19.46 -2.91
N GLU A 86 12.84 -20.14 -3.78
CA GLU A 86 12.65 -21.57 -4.06
C GLU A 86 12.66 -22.40 -2.75
N GLY A 87 11.64 -23.25 -2.57
CA GLY A 87 11.48 -24.15 -1.43
C GLY A 87 10.58 -23.65 -0.30
N LEU A 88 10.18 -22.36 -0.31
CA LEU A 88 9.36 -21.74 0.74
C LEU A 88 7.84 -21.90 0.51
N HIS A 89 7.36 -23.14 0.39
CA HIS A 89 5.96 -23.40 0.02
C HIS A 89 4.92 -23.05 1.11
N SER A 90 5.34 -23.11 2.39
CA SER A 90 4.48 -22.83 3.55
C SER A 90 4.61 -21.41 4.10
N VAL A 91 5.44 -20.56 3.48
CA VAL A 91 5.68 -19.21 4.00
C VAL A 91 4.42 -18.36 3.88
N THR A 92 4.07 -17.71 4.98
CA THR A 92 2.87 -16.88 5.10
C THR A 92 3.19 -15.40 5.20
N CYS A 93 4.39 -15.06 5.71
CA CYS A 93 4.85 -13.70 5.87
C CYS A 93 6.32 -13.58 5.43
N ILE A 94 6.58 -12.64 4.52
CA ILE A 94 7.93 -12.24 4.12
C ILE A 94 8.09 -10.74 4.36
N ASP A 95 9.08 -10.37 5.17
CA ASP A 95 9.48 -8.99 5.39
C ASP A 95 10.80 -8.69 4.65
N LEU A 96 10.75 -7.78 3.68
CA LEU A 96 11.86 -7.28 2.87
C LEU A 96 12.01 -5.76 3.00
N GLN A 97 11.39 -5.15 4.02
CA GLN A 97 11.44 -3.71 4.24
C GLN A 97 12.89 -3.19 4.34
N GLN A 98 13.15 -1.97 3.90
CA GLN A 98 14.46 -1.31 4.04
C GLN A 98 15.59 -2.11 3.38
N ASN A 99 15.40 -2.42 2.11
CA ASN A 99 16.45 -2.94 1.24
C ASN A 99 16.69 -1.93 0.09
N HIS A 100 17.31 -2.38 -1.00
CA HIS A 100 17.55 -1.57 -2.19
C HIS A 100 16.90 -2.18 -3.43
N ILE A 101 15.82 -2.95 -3.23
CA ILE A 101 15.22 -3.79 -4.28
C ILE A 101 14.64 -2.89 -5.36
N GLY A 102 15.23 -2.94 -6.56
CA GLY A 102 14.78 -2.18 -7.73
C GLY A 102 14.24 -3.07 -8.85
N ALA A 103 14.72 -4.31 -8.94
CA ALA A 103 14.29 -5.29 -9.92
C ALA A 103 13.80 -6.56 -9.23
N ILE A 104 12.65 -7.06 -9.69
CA ILE A 104 12.03 -8.30 -9.20
C ILE A 104 11.71 -9.15 -10.42
N GLY A 105 12.21 -10.38 -10.46
CA GLY A 105 11.89 -11.35 -11.51
C GLY A 105 10.40 -11.69 -11.52
N GLU A 106 9.84 -11.94 -12.70
CA GLU A 106 8.40 -12.14 -12.90
C GLU A 106 7.80 -13.27 -12.08
N LYS A 107 8.59 -14.31 -11.78
CA LYS A 107 8.15 -15.50 -11.05
C LYS A 107 8.70 -15.58 -9.62
N SER A 108 9.32 -14.50 -9.14
CA SER A 108 9.95 -14.46 -7.80
C SER A 108 9.02 -14.92 -6.68
N PHE A 109 7.71 -14.63 -6.79
CA PHE A 109 6.71 -14.99 -5.77
C PHE A 109 5.73 -16.08 -6.22
N SER A 110 5.84 -16.63 -7.42
CA SER A 110 4.79 -17.49 -8.01
C SER A 110 4.59 -18.81 -7.26
N ASN A 111 5.63 -19.33 -6.61
CA ASN A 111 5.60 -20.62 -5.90
C ASN A 111 5.24 -20.49 -4.41
N LEU A 112 4.98 -19.26 -3.94
CA LEU A 112 4.67 -18.96 -2.54
C LEU A 112 3.16 -19.07 -2.30
N VAL A 113 2.62 -20.27 -2.50
CA VAL A 113 1.17 -20.54 -2.52
C VAL A 113 0.44 -20.23 -1.20
N SER A 114 1.18 -20.17 -0.09
CA SER A 114 0.63 -19.88 1.25
C SER A 114 0.86 -18.43 1.69
N LEU A 115 1.49 -17.59 0.84
CA LEU A 115 1.86 -16.23 1.21
C LEU A 115 0.62 -15.38 1.42
N LYS A 116 0.54 -14.74 2.58
CA LYS A 116 -0.58 -13.85 2.96
C LYS A 116 -0.12 -12.41 3.11
N THR A 117 1.10 -12.21 3.58
CA THR A 117 1.63 -10.88 3.89
C THR A 117 3.01 -10.72 3.28
N ILE A 118 3.19 -9.61 2.56
CA ILE A 118 4.50 -9.19 2.09
C ILE A 118 4.74 -7.74 2.43
N ASP A 119 5.92 -7.47 2.95
CA ASP A 119 6.39 -6.12 3.23
C ASP A 119 7.59 -5.77 2.34
N LEU A 120 7.38 -4.80 1.45
CA LEU A 120 8.36 -4.29 0.50
C LEU A 120 8.60 -2.79 0.70
N ARG A 121 8.20 -2.23 1.85
CA ARG A 121 8.38 -0.80 2.14
C ARG A 121 9.85 -0.38 2.10
N ASP A 122 10.10 0.89 1.85
CA ASP A 122 11.45 1.48 1.83
C ASP A 122 12.39 0.72 0.87
N ASN A 123 11.98 0.61 -0.40
CA ASN A 123 12.77 -0.01 -1.47
C ASN A 123 12.84 0.91 -2.70
N ALA A 124 13.31 0.40 -3.84
CA ALA A 124 13.46 1.16 -5.08
C ALA A 124 12.57 0.64 -6.21
N ILE A 125 11.46 -0.02 -5.87
CA ILE A 125 10.59 -0.73 -6.81
C ILE A 125 9.87 0.26 -7.72
N LYS A 126 9.97 0.05 -9.04
CA LYS A 126 9.35 0.92 -10.06
C LYS A 126 8.10 0.32 -10.71
N LYS A 127 7.96 -1.00 -10.66
CA LYS A 127 6.85 -1.76 -11.22
C LYS A 127 6.40 -2.80 -10.19
N LEU A 128 5.10 -3.00 -10.08
CA LEU A 128 4.55 -4.00 -9.18
C LEU A 128 4.86 -5.40 -9.72
N PRO A 129 5.33 -6.33 -8.87
CA PRO A 129 5.54 -7.72 -9.27
C PRO A 129 4.22 -8.49 -9.28
N LEU A 130 4.23 -9.68 -9.88
CA LEU A 130 3.11 -10.62 -9.81
C LEU A 130 3.09 -11.29 -8.43
N PHE A 131 2.01 -11.07 -7.68
CA PHE A 131 1.80 -11.69 -6.38
C PHE A 131 0.81 -12.86 -6.48
N PRO A 132 0.90 -13.87 -5.61
CA PRO A 132 -0.23 -14.75 -5.33
C PRO A 132 -1.36 -13.95 -4.65
N HIS A 133 -2.47 -14.60 -4.30
CA HIS A 133 -3.53 -13.95 -3.52
C HIS A 133 -3.02 -13.61 -2.12
N LEU A 134 -2.92 -12.32 -1.82
CA LEU A 134 -2.44 -11.78 -0.55
C LEU A 134 -3.60 -11.29 0.31
N THR A 135 -3.41 -11.33 1.62
CA THR A 135 -4.24 -10.58 2.57
C THR A 135 -3.75 -9.13 2.66
N SER A 136 -2.44 -8.93 2.74
CA SER A 136 -1.83 -7.60 2.91
C SER A 136 -0.55 -7.44 2.08
N ALA A 137 -0.49 -6.36 1.31
CA ALA A 137 0.69 -5.96 0.55
C ALA A 137 1.11 -4.55 0.97
N PHE A 138 2.30 -4.44 1.57
CA PHE A 138 2.88 -3.16 1.98
C PHE A 138 3.96 -2.74 0.97
N LEU A 139 3.65 -1.72 0.17
CA LEU A 139 4.48 -1.23 -0.94
C LEU A 139 4.76 0.27 -0.81
N GLY A 140 4.58 0.84 0.38
CA GLY A 140 4.89 2.23 0.68
C GLY A 140 6.37 2.57 0.44
N ASP A 141 6.70 3.85 0.32
CA ASP A 141 8.10 4.32 0.22
C ASP A 141 8.89 3.65 -0.91
N ASN A 142 8.30 3.63 -2.10
CA ASN A 142 8.88 3.06 -3.31
C ASN A 142 8.86 4.08 -4.46
N LYS A 143 9.10 3.62 -5.69
CA LYS A 143 9.21 4.46 -6.89
C LYS A 143 8.17 4.06 -7.94
N LEU A 144 7.04 3.50 -7.52
CA LEU A 144 6.00 3.02 -8.43
C LEU A 144 5.38 4.19 -9.20
N MET A 145 5.44 4.13 -10.52
CA MET A 145 4.91 5.19 -11.40
C MET A 145 3.54 4.85 -11.97
N SER A 146 3.18 3.56 -12.02
CA SER A 146 1.88 3.10 -12.48
C SER A 146 1.56 1.71 -11.91
N VAL A 147 0.28 1.36 -11.94
CA VAL A 147 -0.25 0.02 -11.58
C VAL A 147 -0.76 -0.75 -12.82
N VAL A 148 -0.52 -0.26 -14.03
CA VAL A 148 -0.92 -0.93 -15.30
C VAL A 148 -0.27 -2.31 -15.42
N ASP A 149 -1.00 -3.25 -16.03
CA ASP A 149 -0.60 -4.66 -16.27
C ASP A 149 -0.34 -5.50 -15.01
N THR A 150 -0.84 -5.05 -13.85
CA THR A 150 -0.56 -5.73 -12.59
C THR A 150 -1.80 -6.45 -12.07
N ALA A 151 -1.69 -7.78 -11.97
CA ALA A 151 -2.66 -8.61 -11.28
C ALA A 151 -2.32 -8.65 -9.79
N ILE A 152 -2.63 -7.58 -9.06
CA ILE A 152 -2.54 -7.59 -7.60
C ILE A 152 -3.85 -8.12 -7.05
N ALA A 153 -3.81 -9.26 -6.38
CA ALA A 153 -4.92 -9.75 -5.59
C ALA A 153 -4.60 -9.54 -4.11
N ALA A 154 -5.09 -8.45 -3.52
CA ALA A 154 -4.87 -8.13 -2.11
C ALA A 154 -6.10 -7.50 -1.46
N THR A 155 -6.38 -7.83 -0.19
CA THR A 155 -7.45 -7.19 0.59
C THR A 155 -7.03 -5.83 1.15
N TYR A 156 -5.79 -5.74 1.62
CA TYR A 156 -5.17 -4.52 2.14
C TYR A 156 -3.97 -4.16 1.25
N LEU A 157 -4.02 -2.99 0.63
CA LEU A 157 -3.00 -2.53 -0.32
C LEU A 157 -2.49 -1.13 0.08
N GLU A 158 -1.24 -1.08 0.51
CA GLU A 158 -0.56 0.17 0.87
C GLU A 158 0.42 0.57 -0.22
N LEU A 159 0.13 1.69 -0.88
CA LEU A 159 0.90 2.29 -1.97
C LEU A 159 1.29 3.74 -1.64
N GLU A 160 1.37 4.09 -0.35
CA GLU A 160 1.74 5.44 0.10
C GLU A 160 3.14 5.83 -0.36
N ARG A 161 3.44 7.12 -0.44
CA ARG A 161 4.80 7.63 -0.72
C ARG A 161 5.43 6.98 -1.95
N ASN A 162 4.64 6.87 -3.01
CA ASN A 162 5.07 6.40 -4.32
C ASN A 162 5.00 7.54 -5.34
N TRP A 163 5.19 7.20 -6.61
CA TRP A 163 5.36 8.14 -7.71
C TRP A 163 4.17 8.13 -8.68
N LEU A 164 3.04 7.54 -8.28
CA LEU A 164 1.82 7.40 -9.08
C LEU A 164 1.25 8.78 -9.41
N ALA A 165 0.97 9.02 -10.70
CA ALA A 165 0.53 10.34 -11.16
C ALA A 165 -0.78 10.33 -11.97
N ASN A 166 -1.17 9.18 -12.52
CA ASN A 166 -2.40 9.01 -13.27
C ASN A 166 -3.56 8.58 -12.35
N LEU A 167 -4.56 9.44 -12.14
CA LEU A 167 -5.75 9.06 -11.37
C LEU A 167 -6.54 7.91 -12.05
N GLY A 168 -6.34 7.71 -13.36
CA GLY A 168 -6.93 6.61 -14.11
C GLY A 168 -6.50 5.21 -13.62
N ASP A 169 -5.38 5.13 -12.90
CA ASP A 169 -4.88 3.88 -12.32
C ASP A 169 -5.84 3.34 -11.22
N LEU A 170 -6.67 4.20 -10.62
CA LEU A 170 -7.69 3.76 -9.68
C LEU A 170 -8.73 2.83 -10.33
N TYR A 171 -9.07 3.07 -11.59
CA TYR A 171 -10.02 2.23 -12.32
C TYR A 171 -9.50 0.80 -12.50
N ILE A 172 -8.18 0.61 -12.47
CA ILE A 172 -7.52 -0.70 -12.48
C ILE A 172 -7.58 -1.32 -11.08
N LEU A 173 -7.18 -0.56 -10.05
CA LEU A 173 -7.21 -1.03 -8.67
C LEU A 173 -8.61 -1.48 -8.23
N PHE A 174 -9.65 -0.83 -8.73
CA PHE A 174 -11.01 -1.21 -8.40
C PHE A 174 -11.48 -2.50 -9.06
N GLN A 175 -10.79 -3.01 -10.09
CA GLN A 175 -11.09 -4.32 -10.65
C GLN A 175 -10.59 -5.47 -9.76
N ILE A 176 -9.80 -5.16 -8.72
CA ILE A 176 -9.33 -6.16 -7.76
C ILE A 176 -10.53 -6.62 -6.92
N PRO A 177 -10.93 -7.91 -6.99
CA PRO A 177 -12.21 -8.37 -6.43
C PRO A 177 -12.28 -8.27 -4.90
N ASP A 178 -11.17 -8.52 -4.22
CA ASP A 178 -11.12 -8.64 -2.76
C ASP A 178 -10.60 -7.38 -2.05
N VAL A 179 -10.30 -6.31 -2.78
CA VAL A 179 -9.69 -5.11 -2.19
C VAL A 179 -10.71 -4.35 -1.33
N GLN A 180 -10.33 -4.09 -0.07
CA GLN A 180 -11.16 -3.41 0.92
C GLN A 180 -10.51 -2.14 1.45
N TYR A 181 -9.17 -2.09 1.49
CA TYR A 181 -8.40 -0.98 2.02
C TYR A 181 -7.31 -0.59 1.03
N ILE A 182 -7.34 0.66 0.57
CA ILE A 182 -6.34 1.22 -0.34
C ILE A 182 -5.76 2.49 0.29
N PHE A 183 -4.44 2.52 0.45
CA PHE A 183 -3.70 3.68 0.94
C PHE A 183 -2.83 4.22 -0.19
N LEU A 184 -3.08 5.46 -0.58
CA LEU A 184 -2.45 6.13 -1.72
C LEU A 184 -1.94 7.53 -1.33
N LYS A 185 -1.84 7.77 -0.03
CA LYS A 185 -1.39 9.02 0.55
C LYS A 185 0.02 9.37 0.05
N GLN A 186 0.30 10.67 -0.15
CA GLN A 186 1.63 11.14 -0.58
C GLN A 186 2.09 10.54 -1.92
N ASN A 187 1.20 10.49 -2.91
CA ASN A 187 1.53 10.22 -4.31
C ASN A 187 1.55 11.54 -5.11
N ARG A 188 1.40 11.48 -6.44
CA ARG A 188 1.46 12.64 -7.36
C ARG A 188 0.29 12.70 -8.33
N PHE A 189 -0.89 12.19 -7.93
CA PHE A 189 -2.08 12.17 -8.79
C PHE A 189 -2.44 13.58 -9.26
N SER A 190 -2.19 13.84 -10.55
CA SER A 190 -2.20 15.20 -11.14
C SER A 190 -2.82 15.25 -12.54
N TYR A 191 -2.99 14.11 -13.19
CA TYR A 191 -3.73 13.99 -14.45
C TYR A 191 -4.60 12.73 -14.42
N CYS A 192 -5.48 12.57 -15.41
CA CYS A 192 -6.26 11.34 -15.54
C CYS A 192 -6.40 10.89 -17.00
N VAL A 193 -5.99 9.66 -17.26
CA VAL A 193 -6.22 8.91 -18.50
C VAL A 193 -6.79 7.56 -18.11
N LYS A 194 -8.05 7.32 -18.47
CA LYS A 194 -8.77 6.08 -18.14
C LYS A 194 -8.36 4.97 -19.11
N SER A 195 -7.99 3.81 -18.57
CA SER A 195 -7.84 2.56 -19.35
C SER A 195 -9.11 1.72 -19.38
N HIS A 196 -10.03 1.93 -18.43
CA HIS A 196 -11.26 1.15 -18.26
C HIS A 196 -12.44 2.07 -17.89
N ASN A 197 -13.64 1.77 -18.40
CA ASN A 197 -14.81 2.63 -18.28
C ASN A 197 -15.80 2.23 -17.17
N VAL A 198 -15.73 1.00 -16.68
CA VAL A 198 -16.70 0.42 -15.74
C VAL A 198 -15.96 -0.08 -14.51
N ILE A 199 -16.43 0.31 -13.34
CA ILE A 199 -15.95 -0.21 -12.08
C ILE A 199 -17.18 -0.76 -11.37
N GLU A 200 -17.21 -2.05 -11.07
CA GLU A 200 -18.13 -2.61 -10.08
C GLU A 200 -17.32 -3.08 -8.87
N ASN A 201 -16.64 -2.15 -8.18
CA ASN A 201 -16.10 -2.44 -6.86
C ASN A 201 -17.10 -2.02 -5.79
N ASN A 202 -17.76 -3.02 -5.24
CA ASN A 202 -18.68 -2.88 -4.12
C ASN A 202 -18.11 -3.52 -2.85
N GLN A 203 -16.79 -3.57 -2.68
CA GLN A 203 -16.16 -4.12 -1.47
C GLN A 203 -15.22 -3.13 -0.80
N LEU A 204 -14.79 -2.08 -1.49
CA LEU A 204 -13.91 -1.06 -0.91
C LEU A 204 -14.58 -0.35 0.27
N ILE A 205 -13.90 -0.35 1.42
CA ILE A 205 -14.37 0.23 2.69
C ILE A 205 -13.61 1.51 3.02
N TYR A 206 -12.31 1.54 2.73
CA TYR A 206 -11.40 2.61 3.10
C TYR A 206 -10.53 3.02 1.92
N MET A 207 -10.44 4.33 1.68
CA MET A 207 -9.52 4.91 0.71
C MET A 207 -8.85 6.16 1.27
N ASP A 208 -7.53 6.21 1.15
CA ASP A 208 -6.75 7.42 1.44
C ASP A 208 -6.06 7.97 0.19
N LEU A 209 -6.52 9.11 -0.30
CA LEU A 209 -5.94 9.89 -1.40
C LEU A 209 -5.33 11.22 -0.92
N GLY A 210 -5.06 11.35 0.38
CA GLY A 210 -4.50 12.55 0.97
C GLY A 210 -3.12 12.90 0.39
N GLU A 211 -2.73 14.18 0.49
CA GLU A 211 -1.40 14.65 0.08
C GLU A 211 -1.06 14.30 -1.38
N ASN A 212 -1.99 14.61 -2.30
CA ASN A 212 -1.84 14.44 -3.74
C ASN A 212 -2.06 15.80 -4.46
N MET A 213 -2.26 15.80 -5.78
CA MET A 213 -2.44 17.01 -6.59
C MET A 213 -3.80 16.99 -7.33
N LEU A 214 -4.85 16.47 -6.69
CA LEU A 214 -6.15 16.22 -7.33
C LEU A 214 -6.81 17.48 -7.91
N GLN A 215 -6.48 18.67 -7.41
CA GLN A 215 -6.90 19.95 -7.99
C GLN A 215 -6.64 20.01 -9.50
N LEU A 216 -5.46 19.56 -9.96
CA LEU A 216 -5.07 19.58 -11.38
C LEU A 216 -5.95 18.67 -12.25
N VAL A 217 -6.52 17.62 -11.65
CA VAL A 217 -7.42 16.69 -12.34
C VAL A 217 -8.83 17.25 -12.42
N TRP A 218 -9.36 17.71 -11.29
CA TRP A 218 -10.77 18.10 -11.17
C TRP A 218 -11.07 19.49 -11.72
N GLU A 219 -10.11 20.43 -11.72
CA GLU A 219 -10.28 21.72 -12.41
C GLU A 219 -10.43 21.55 -13.94
N ARG A 220 -9.87 20.45 -14.48
CA ARG A 220 -9.97 20.07 -15.89
C ARG A 220 -11.17 19.16 -16.17
N HIS A 221 -12.04 18.94 -15.19
CA HIS A 221 -13.25 18.12 -15.31
C HIS A 221 -12.96 16.66 -15.71
N LEU A 222 -11.81 16.13 -15.28
CA LEU A 222 -11.39 14.76 -15.58
C LEU A 222 -11.78 13.80 -14.44
N CYS A 223 -12.20 12.58 -14.80
CA CYS A 223 -12.44 11.48 -13.85
C CYS A 223 -13.38 11.82 -12.69
N LEU A 224 -14.44 12.57 -13.00
CA LEU A 224 -15.48 12.98 -12.05
C LEU A 224 -16.36 11.81 -11.56
N ASP A 225 -16.26 10.66 -12.20
CA ASP A 225 -16.98 9.42 -11.87
C ASP A 225 -16.12 8.42 -11.09
N VAL A 226 -14.89 8.78 -10.69
CA VAL A 226 -13.92 7.86 -10.08
C VAL A 226 -14.45 7.15 -8.82
N PHE A 227 -15.36 7.79 -8.08
CA PHE A 227 -15.97 7.22 -6.87
C PHE A 227 -17.37 6.62 -7.09
N ARG A 228 -17.92 6.72 -8.30
CA ARG A 228 -19.35 6.51 -8.56
C ARG A 228 -19.87 5.13 -8.14
N ALA A 229 -19.02 4.11 -8.23
CA ALA A 229 -19.40 2.72 -7.96
C ALA A 229 -19.11 2.26 -6.52
N LEU A 230 -18.47 3.09 -5.69
CA LEU A 230 -17.93 2.68 -4.39
C LEU A 230 -18.99 2.79 -3.28
N SER A 231 -20.13 2.12 -3.46
CA SER A 231 -21.31 2.27 -2.57
C SER A 231 -21.09 1.76 -1.15
N LYS A 232 -20.12 0.87 -0.92
CA LYS A 232 -19.70 0.40 0.41
C LYS A 232 -18.59 1.23 1.08
N LEU A 233 -18.02 2.22 0.38
CA LEU A 233 -16.95 3.05 0.95
C LEU A 233 -17.47 3.80 2.16
N GLN A 234 -16.78 3.65 3.30
CA GLN A 234 -17.16 4.26 4.57
C GLN A 234 -16.24 5.43 4.94
N VAL A 235 -14.98 5.37 4.52
CA VAL A 235 -13.97 6.38 4.86
C VAL A 235 -13.22 6.80 3.61
N LEU A 236 -13.20 8.11 3.37
CA LEU A 236 -12.47 8.73 2.27
C LEU A 236 -11.63 9.90 2.78
N HIS A 237 -10.32 9.85 2.52
CA HIS A 237 -9.40 10.95 2.79
C HIS A 237 -8.99 11.65 1.49
N LEU A 238 -9.20 12.97 1.47
CA LEU A 238 -8.87 13.89 0.37
C LEU A 238 -8.13 15.14 0.89
N ASN A 239 -7.62 15.10 2.13
CA ASN A 239 -6.91 16.23 2.72
C ASN A 239 -5.63 16.56 1.94
N ASN A 240 -5.17 17.81 1.99
CA ASN A 240 -3.92 18.24 1.38
C ASN A 240 -3.85 17.95 -0.15
N ASN A 241 -4.91 18.25 -0.89
CA ASN A 241 -5.00 18.04 -2.33
C ASN A 241 -5.05 19.34 -3.15
N TYR A 242 -4.78 20.47 -2.50
CA TYR A 242 -4.82 21.82 -3.08
C TYR A 242 -6.19 22.18 -3.68
N LEU A 243 -7.27 21.52 -3.24
CA LEU A 243 -8.60 21.66 -3.82
C LEU A 243 -9.17 23.05 -3.56
N SER A 244 -9.42 23.83 -4.61
CA SER A 244 -10.04 25.17 -4.51
C SER A 244 -11.56 25.13 -4.58
N ALA A 245 -12.10 24.11 -5.25
CA ALA A 245 -13.53 23.78 -5.31
C ALA A 245 -13.68 22.26 -5.44
N LEU A 246 -14.89 21.76 -5.17
CA LEU A 246 -15.27 20.37 -5.40
C LEU A 246 -16.24 20.30 -6.58
N PRO A 247 -16.04 19.38 -7.55
CA PRO A 247 -17.00 19.19 -8.63
C PRO A 247 -18.36 18.77 -8.09
N GLN A 248 -19.43 19.27 -8.70
CA GLN A 248 -20.80 18.83 -8.39
C GLN A 248 -20.91 17.32 -8.65
N GLU A 249 -21.62 16.61 -7.79
CA GLU A 249 -21.80 15.15 -7.86
C GLU A 249 -20.52 14.29 -7.71
N ILE A 250 -19.35 14.82 -7.32
CA ILE A 250 -18.12 14.00 -7.19
C ILE A 250 -18.27 12.84 -6.20
N PHE A 251 -19.12 13.01 -5.18
CA PHE A 251 -19.43 11.99 -4.18
C PHE A 251 -20.69 11.18 -4.49
N ARG A 252 -21.28 11.36 -5.68
CA ARG A 252 -22.48 10.63 -6.08
C ARG A 252 -22.19 9.14 -6.12
N GLY A 253 -23.05 8.35 -5.48
CA GLY A 253 -22.92 6.89 -5.39
C GLY A 253 -22.26 6.39 -4.10
N LEU A 254 -21.62 7.28 -3.33
CA LEU A 254 -21.03 6.97 -2.02
C LEU A 254 -22.09 6.85 -0.91
N THR A 255 -23.03 5.92 -1.06
CA THR A 255 -24.21 5.80 -0.19
C THR A 255 -23.89 5.34 1.23
N SER A 256 -22.73 4.69 1.48
CA SER A 256 -22.31 4.25 2.81
C SER A 256 -21.24 5.14 3.47
N LEU A 257 -20.91 6.29 2.87
CA LEU A 257 -19.80 7.13 3.35
C LEU A 257 -20.14 7.78 4.68
N LYS A 258 -19.34 7.49 5.71
CA LYS A 258 -19.53 8.00 7.07
C LYS A 258 -18.51 9.08 7.44
N ARG A 259 -17.28 8.95 6.95
CA ARG A 259 -16.17 9.85 7.27
C ARG A 259 -15.53 10.40 6.01
N LEU A 260 -15.47 11.72 5.91
CA LEU A 260 -14.83 12.45 4.83
C LEU A 260 -13.84 13.46 5.41
N ASN A 261 -12.58 13.34 5.00
CA ASN A 261 -11.54 14.29 5.37
C ASN A 261 -11.16 15.17 4.17
N LEU A 262 -11.47 16.45 4.24
CA LEU A 262 -11.15 17.51 3.27
C LEU A 262 -10.23 18.59 3.87
N ALA A 263 -9.60 18.30 5.01
CA ALA A 263 -8.74 19.25 5.70
C ALA A 263 -7.56 19.73 4.84
N SER A 264 -7.02 20.90 5.18
CA SER A 264 -5.82 21.47 4.54
C SER A 264 -5.92 21.53 3.01
N ASN A 265 -7.09 21.94 2.51
CA ASN A 265 -7.31 22.26 1.10
C ASN A 265 -7.45 23.79 0.96
N LEU A 266 -7.92 24.26 -0.20
CA LEU A 266 -8.07 25.67 -0.53
C LEU A 266 -9.55 26.05 -0.75
N LEU A 267 -10.49 25.26 -0.21
CA LEU A 267 -11.92 25.40 -0.47
C LEU A 267 -12.43 26.74 0.09
N SER A 268 -13.09 27.54 -0.75
CA SER A 268 -13.67 28.83 -0.35
C SER A 268 -15.19 28.79 -0.17
N HIS A 269 -15.85 27.85 -0.85
CA HIS A 269 -17.31 27.68 -0.84
C HIS A 269 -17.67 26.19 -0.93
N LEU A 270 -18.89 25.86 -0.54
CA LEU A 270 -19.46 24.52 -0.62
C LEU A 270 -20.85 24.63 -1.25
N SER A 271 -21.12 23.81 -2.27
CA SER A 271 -22.43 23.77 -2.90
C SER A 271 -23.47 23.03 -2.04
N PRO A 272 -24.73 23.48 -2.00
CA PRO A 272 -25.82 22.71 -1.41
C PRO A 272 -25.95 21.31 -2.02
N GLY A 273 -26.23 20.31 -1.19
CA GLY A 273 -26.43 18.92 -1.64
C GLY A 273 -25.15 18.18 -2.08
N LEU A 274 -23.96 18.75 -1.88
CA LEU A 274 -22.70 18.14 -2.28
C LEU A 274 -22.38 16.82 -1.56
N PHE A 275 -22.69 16.73 -0.26
CA PHE A 275 -22.34 15.58 0.58
C PHE A 275 -23.44 14.53 0.62
N PRO A 276 -23.10 13.23 0.64
CA PRO A 276 -24.10 12.17 0.75
C PRO A 276 -24.77 12.21 2.13
N GLY A 277 -26.07 11.93 2.19
CA GLY A 277 -26.85 11.98 3.44
C GLY A 277 -26.44 10.96 4.51
N SER A 278 -25.59 9.99 4.17
CA SER A 278 -24.99 9.03 5.12
C SER A 278 -23.79 9.60 5.88
N LEU A 279 -23.27 10.77 5.49
CA LEU A 279 -22.08 11.36 6.08
C LEU A 279 -22.37 11.84 7.51
N THR A 280 -21.57 11.38 8.47
CA THR A 280 -21.70 11.75 9.89
C THR A 280 -20.50 12.54 10.41
N ASN A 281 -19.33 12.37 9.80
CA ASN A 281 -18.08 12.98 10.21
C ASN A 281 -17.44 13.71 9.04
N LEU A 282 -17.29 15.02 9.16
CA LEU A 282 -16.67 15.87 8.15
C LEU A 282 -15.55 16.70 8.76
N ASN A 283 -14.37 16.61 8.16
CA ASN A 283 -13.25 17.51 8.49
C ASN A 283 -12.99 18.47 7.33
N LEU A 284 -13.17 19.77 7.60
CA LEU A 284 -12.92 20.91 6.71
C LEU A 284 -11.86 21.87 7.31
N SER A 285 -11.12 21.44 8.32
CA SER A 285 -10.14 22.30 9.00
C SER A 285 -9.06 22.80 8.04
N GLY A 286 -8.60 24.03 8.19
CA GLY A 286 -7.47 24.53 7.38
C GLY A 286 -7.83 24.78 5.91
N ASN A 287 -9.07 25.23 5.63
CA ASN A 287 -9.52 25.66 4.31
C ASN A 287 -9.62 27.20 4.23
N GLN A 288 -10.30 27.71 3.20
CA GLN A 288 -10.53 29.15 2.99
C GLN A 288 -12.01 29.53 3.09
N LEU A 289 -12.80 28.75 3.85
CA LEU A 289 -14.25 28.97 3.97
C LEU A 289 -14.51 30.33 4.64
N PHE A 290 -15.45 31.07 4.06
CA PHE A 290 -15.80 32.43 4.48
C PHE A 290 -17.17 32.50 5.18
N SER A 291 -18.20 31.95 4.53
CA SER A 291 -19.58 31.91 5.06
C SER A 291 -20.31 30.67 4.51
N PRO A 292 -20.06 29.48 5.06
CA PRO A 292 -20.71 28.26 4.60
C PRO A 292 -22.18 28.24 5.00
N GLU A 293 -23.06 27.83 4.07
CA GLU A 293 -24.49 27.69 4.34
C GLU A 293 -24.76 26.57 5.37
N PRO A 294 -25.54 26.82 6.44
CA PRO A 294 -25.81 25.81 7.47
C PRO A 294 -26.46 24.52 6.94
N GLU A 295 -27.22 24.62 5.84
CA GLU A 295 -27.91 23.50 5.22
C GLU A 295 -26.97 22.36 4.81
N VAL A 296 -25.72 22.69 4.46
CA VAL A 296 -24.69 21.72 4.05
C VAL A 296 -24.28 20.78 5.19
N PHE A 297 -24.51 21.16 6.45
CA PHE A 297 -24.04 20.44 7.63
C PHE A 297 -25.15 19.70 8.40
N MET A 298 -26.41 19.76 7.95
CA MET A 298 -27.57 19.33 8.74
C MET A 298 -27.57 17.84 9.14
N THR A 299 -26.85 16.98 8.43
CA THR A 299 -26.80 15.53 8.71
C THR A 299 -25.62 15.10 9.58
N LEU A 300 -24.69 16.02 9.88
CA LEU A 300 -23.42 15.69 10.52
C LEU A 300 -23.56 15.54 12.04
N SER A 301 -22.80 14.60 12.61
CA SER A 301 -22.63 14.44 14.06
C SER A 301 -21.33 15.04 14.56
N ILE A 302 -20.27 15.02 13.73
CA ILE A 302 -18.95 15.57 14.06
C ILE A 302 -18.49 16.42 12.88
N LEU A 303 -18.25 17.70 13.15
CA LEU A 303 -17.80 18.69 12.16
C LEU A 303 -16.57 19.42 12.70
N ASP A 304 -15.45 19.33 11.99
CA ASP A 304 -14.28 20.17 12.22
C ASP A 304 -14.20 21.24 11.14
N ILE A 305 -14.38 22.48 11.54
CA ILE A 305 -14.35 23.68 10.68
C ILE A 305 -13.30 24.68 11.15
N THR A 306 -12.36 24.25 11.99
CA THR A 306 -11.33 25.13 12.56
C THR A 306 -10.37 25.65 11.49
N HIS A 307 -9.64 26.74 11.77
CA HIS A 307 -8.60 27.27 10.87
C HIS A 307 -9.10 27.63 9.45
N ASN A 308 -10.24 28.29 9.37
CA ASN A 308 -10.81 28.85 8.13
C ASN A 308 -10.79 30.39 8.15
N LYS A 309 -11.18 31.03 7.05
CA LYS A 309 -11.17 32.49 6.88
C LYS A 309 -12.57 33.08 7.06
N TYR A 310 -13.23 32.74 8.16
CA TYR A 310 -14.60 33.18 8.42
C TYR A 310 -14.70 34.69 8.50
N PHE A 311 -15.76 35.21 7.90
CA PHE A 311 -16.17 36.59 8.07
C PHE A 311 -17.46 36.61 8.85
N CYS A 312 -17.40 37.28 9.99
CA CYS A 312 -18.54 37.46 10.86
C CYS A 312 -19.08 38.86 10.62
N ASP A 313 -20.11 38.97 9.78
CA ASP A 313 -20.99 40.13 9.79
C ASP A 313 -22.28 39.80 10.56
N CYS A 314 -23.17 40.79 10.65
CA CYS A 314 -24.38 40.71 11.47
C CYS A 314 -25.64 40.45 10.64
N THR A 315 -25.52 39.83 9.46
CA THR A 315 -26.69 39.50 8.61
C THR A 315 -27.42 38.26 9.07
#